data_AF-A0A7W4YXJ3-F1
#
_entry.id   AF-A0A7W4YXJ3-F1
#
_cell.length_a   1.000
_cell.length_b   1.000
_cell.length_c   1.000
_cell.angle_alpha   90.00
_cell.angle_beta   90.00
_cell.angle_gamma   90.00
#
_symmetry.space_group_name_H-M   'P 1'
#
loop_
_entity.id
_entity.type
_entity.pdbx_description
1 polymer ?
#
loop_
_entity_poly.entity_id
_entity_poly.type
_entity_poly.pdbx_seq_one_letter_code
_entity_poly.pdbx_strand_id
1 'polypeptide(L)'
;MKSNHALAPTTQKRFIVACRYKKGSAAEKAALQLEDSMKLHAVASVIEETSGDETRAEFVRRIWHKFDRPIVWLDPETFIDRFPVVFSRIDADFAARRKEGGAIHTGPLYFGKSEAAGALLDAWVRNARDYLDSSRDPLLDAWNLLSHQGSLRSFWLP
;
A
#
# COMPACT_ATOMS: atom_id res chain seq x y z
N MET A 1 -5.42 -34.49 -33.53
CA MET A 1 -5.46 -33.09 -33.03
C MET A 1 -5.66 -33.13 -31.52
N LYS A 2 -4.61 -32.87 -30.73
CA LYS A 2 -4.72 -32.71 -29.28
C LYS A 2 -4.89 -31.21 -29.03
N SER A 3 -6.11 -30.79 -28.70
CA SER A 3 -6.40 -29.41 -28.31
C SER A 3 -5.79 -29.17 -26.92
N ASN A 4 -4.72 -28.37 -26.89
CA ASN A 4 -4.22 -27.76 -25.67
C ASN A 4 -5.31 -26.83 -25.12
N HIS A 5 -6.02 -27.27 -24.09
CA HIS A 5 -6.67 -26.33 -23.19
C HIS A 5 -5.56 -25.65 -22.39
N ALA A 6 -5.18 -24.46 -22.84
CA ALA A 6 -4.42 -23.53 -22.05
C ALA A 6 -5.15 -23.35 -20.71
N LEU A 7 -4.47 -23.69 -19.62
CA LEU A 7 -4.88 -23.32 -18.28
C LEU A 7 -5.19 -21.83 -18.29
N ALA A 8 -6.40 -21.44 -17.87
CA ALA A 8 -6.71 -20.05 -17.60
C ALA A 8 -5.59 -19.49 -16.71
N PRO A 9 -5.07 -18.27 -16.98
CA PRO A 9 -4.05 -17.69 -16.11
C PRO A 9 -4.63 -17.67 -14.70
N THR A 10 -4.01 -18.47 -13.84
CA THR A 10 -4.31 -18.52 -12.42
C THR A 10 -4.39 -17.09 -11.93
N THR A 11 -5.49 -16.74 -11.25
CA THR A 11 -5.73 -15.44 -10.63
C THR A 11 -4.73 -15.25 -9.48
N GLN A 12 -3.46 -15.14 -9.83
CA GLN A 12 -2.32 -15.27 -8.97
C GLN A 12 -2.21 -13.98 -8.18
N LYS A 13 -2.63 -14.05 -6.92
CA LYS A 13 -2.40 -13.10 -5.81
C LYS A 13 -1.39 -11.98 -6.16
N ARG A 14 -1.86 -10.93 -6.86
CA ARG A 14 -1.00 -9.91 -7.51
C ARG A 14 -0.44 -8.84 -6.58
N PHE A 15 -0.92 -8.78 -5.34
CA PHE A 15 -0.48 -7.81 -4.35
C PHE A 15 -0.60 -8.41 -2.94
N ILE A 16 -0.06 -7.70 -1.96
CA ILE A 16 -0.18 -8.00 -0.53
C ILE A 16 -0.74 -6.77 0.16
N VAL A 17 -1.78 -6.96 0.97
CA VAL A 17 -2.27 -5.91 1.86
C VAL A 17 -1.37 -5.82 3.08
N ALA A 18 -0.90 -4.63 3.41
CA ALA A 18 -0.14 -4.33 4.61
C ALA A 18 -0.97 -3.41 5.51
N CYS A 19 -1.11 -3.78 6.78
CA CYS A 19 -1.76 -2.97 7.79
C CYS A 19 -0.98 -3.12 9.10
N ARG A 20 -0.97 -2.07 9.92
CA ARG A 20 -0.39 -2.14 11.26
C ARG A 20 -1.30 -1.46 12.26
N TYR A 21 -1.27 -1.93 13.51
CA TYR A 21 -2.08 -1.36 14.58
C TYR A 21 -1.29 -1.34 15.89
N LYS A 22 -1.67 -0.45 16.80
CA LYS A 22 -1.12 -0.42 18.15
C LYS A 22 -2.03 -1.24 19.06
N LYS A 23 -1.47 -2.16 19.85
CA LYS A 23 -2.22 -2.93 20.84
C LYS A 23 -2.84 -2.01 21.90
N GLY A 24 -4.05 -2.34 22.31
CA GLY A 24 -4.87 -1.53 23.21
C GLY A 24 -5.40 -0.23 22.60
N SER A 25 -5.17 0.02 21.31
CA SER A 25 -5.76 1.18 20.62
C SER A 25 -7.16 0.85 20.09
N ALA A 26 -7.96 1.90 19.82
CA ALA A 26 -9.26 1.74 19.18
C ALA A 26 -9.17 1.02 17.81
N ALA A 27 -8.03 1.13 17.13
CA ALA A 27 -7.76 0.52 15.83
C ALA A 27 -7.49 -1.00 15.90
N GLU A 28 -7.18 -1.56 17.09
CA GLU A 28 -6.89 -2.99 17.23
C GLU A 28 -8.07 -3.86 16.79
N LYS A 29 -9.28 -3.56 17.31
CA LYS A 29 -10.49 -4.30 16.93
C LYS A 29 -10.74 -4.22 15.42
N ALA A 30 -10.53 -3.05 14.82
CA ALA A 30 -10.72 -2.84 13.40
C ALA A 30 -9.69 -3.62 12.56
N ALA A 31 -8.42 -3.66 12.97
CA ALA A 31 -7.38 -4.44 12.30
C ALA A 31 -7.67 -5.95 12.31
N LEU A 32 -8.20 -6.48 13.42
CA LEU A 32 -8.62 -7.88 13.51
C LEU A 32 -9.80 -8.19 12.58
N GLN A 33 -10.79 -7.28 12.51
CA GLN A 33 -11.90 -7.41 11.58
C GLN A 33 -11.45 -7.34 10.11
N LEU A 34 -10.48 -6.46 9.81
CA LEU A 34 -9.84 -6.40 8.51
C LEU A 34 -9.15 -7.72 8.19
N GLU A 35 -8.43 -8.32 9.14
CA GLU A 35 -7.77 -9.62 8.95
C GLU A 35 -8.76 -10.73 8.58
N ASP A 36 -9.87 -10.84 9.31
CA ASP A 36 -10.92 -11.82 9.05
C ASP A 36 -11.52 -11.62 7.66
N SER A 37 -11.73 -10.38 7.25
CA SER A 37 -12.21 -10.05 5.91
C SER A 37 -11.19 -10.41 4.81
N MET A 38 -9.89 -10.17 5.03
CA MET A 38 -8.83 -10.60 4.10
C MET A 38 -8.83 -12.13 3.91
N LYS A 39 -8.99 -12.88 5.00
CA LYS A 39 -9.09 -14.35 4.96
C LYS A 39 -10.33 -14.80 4.19
N LEU A 40 -11.49 -14.20 4.48
CA LEU A 40 -12.76 -14.50 3.83
C LEU A 40 -12.69 -14.31 2.30
N HIS A 41 -12.00 -13.27 1.85
CA HIS A 41 -11.87 -12.93 0.43
C HIS A 41 -10.58 -13.43 -0.22
N ALA A 42 -9.83 -14.30 0.45
CA ALA A 42 -8.57 -14.89 -0.03
C ALA A 42 -7.52 -13.85 -0.47
N VAL A 43 -7.49 -12.69 0.19
CA VAL A 43 -6.50 -11.64 -0.03
C VAL A 43 -5.27 -11.95 0.82
N ALA A 44 -4.08 -11.93 0.20
CA ALA A 44 -2.84 -12.07 0.95
C ALA A 44 -2.60 -10.79 1.76
N SER A 45 -2.38 -10.93 3.07
CA SER A 45 -2.18 -9.79 3.96
C SER A 45 -1.03 -10.01 4.95
N VAL A 46 -0.49 -8.90 5.44
CA VAL A 46 0.40 -8.80 6.60
C VAL A 46 -0.20 -7.75 7.52
N ILE A 47 -0.69 -8.20 8.67
CA ILE A 47 -1.30 -7.36 9.69
C ILE A 47 -0.47 -7.54 10.95
N GLU A 48 0.27 -6.52 11.34
CA GLU A 48 1.24 -6.59 12.44
C GLU A 48 0.91 -5.58 13.55
N GLU A 49 1.07 -6.00 14.79
CA GLU A 49 1.15 -5.10 15.93
C GLU A 49 2.45 -4.26 15.82
N THR A 50 2.36 -2.96 16.10
CA THR A 50 3.54 -2.08 16.17
C THR A 50 3.91 -1.74 17.62
N SER A 51 5.22 -1.70 17.91
CA SER A 51 5.79 -1.27 19.19
C SER A 51 5.74 0.25 19.41
N GLY A 52 5.39 1.04 18.38
CA GLY A 52 5.20 2.49 18.47
C GLY A 52 6.32 3.33 17.84
N ASP A 53 7.54 2.79 17.72
CA ASP A 53 8.70 3.55 17.22
C ASP A 53 8.83 3.55 15.68
N GLU A 54 8.30 2.51 15.02
CA GLU A 54 8.31 2.43 13.55
C GLU A 54 7.27 3.41 12.98
N THR A 55 7.64 4.20 11.98
CA THR A 55 6.72 5.01 11.19
C THR A 55 5.97 4.17 10.16
N ARG A 56 4.84 4.66 9.66
CA ARG A 56 4.07 3.96 8.62
C ARG A 56 4.89 3.75 7.35
N ALA A 57 5.70 4.73 6.97
CA ALA A 57 6.58 4.65 5.81
C ALA A 57 7.60 3.50 5.96
N GLU A 58 8.21 3.38 7.14
CA GLU A 58 9.18 2.31 7.43
C GLU A 58 8.52 0.94 7.40
N PHE A 59 7.34 0.82 8.01
CA PHE A 59 6.54 -0.41 7.97
C PHE A 59 6.27 -0.83 6.51
N VAL A 60 5.69 0.07 5.70
CA VAL A 60 5.34 -0.24 4.31
C VAL A 60 6.59 -0.60 3.50
N ARG A 61 7.69 0.14 3.68
CA ARG A 61 8.98 -0.15 3.01
C ARG A 61 9.53 -1.52 3.41
N ARG A 62 9.48 -1.87 4.69
CA ARG A 62 9.92 -3.18 5.19
C ARG A 62 9.12 -4.31 4.56
N ILE A 63 7.79 -4.18 4.53
CA ILE A 63 6.93 -5.17 3.86
C ILE A 63 7.22 -5.20 2.35
N TRP A 64 7.44 -4.05 1.72
CA TRP A 64 7.79 -3.98 0.29
C TRP A 64 9.09 -4.72 -0.03
N HIS A 65 10.13 -4.63 0.80
CA HIS A 65 11.36 -5.39 0.60
C HIS A 65 11.20 -6.89 0.85
N LYS A 66 10.31 -7.28 1.77
CA LYS A 66 10.08 -8.69 2.14
C LYS A 66 9.42 -9.50 1.02
N PHE A 67 8.71 -8.85 0.10
CA PHE A 67 7.93 -9.55 -0.91
C PHE A 67 8.21 -9.05 -2.33
N ASP A 68 8.22 -9.99 -3.27
CA ASP A 68 8.37 -9.72 -4.71
C ASP A 68 7.04 -9.33 -5.39
N ARG A 69 6.09 -8.80 -4.62
CA ARG A 69 4.76 -8.42 -5.08
C ARG A 69 4.42 -7.00 -4.64
N PRO A 70 3.62 -6.26 -5.44
CA PRO A 70 3.09 -4.96 -5.04
C PRO A 70 2.47 -4.97 -3.65
N ILE A 71 2.63 -3.85 -2.94
CA ILE A 71 2.09 -3.66 -1.60
C ILE A 71 0.93 -2.68 -1.65
N VAL A 72 -0.17 -3.02 -0.98
CA VAL A 72 -1.30 -2.14 -0.73
C VAL A 72 -1.33 -1.84 0.77
N TRP A 73 -1.03 -0.61 1.17
CA TRP A 73 -1.33 -0.14 2.52
C TRP A 73 -2.84 0.11 2.64
N LEU A 74 -3.44 -0.36 3.72
CA LEU A 74 -4.79 0.00 4.16
C LEU A 74 -4.73 0.42 5.63
N ASP A 75 -5.53 1.43 6.00
CA ASP A 75 -5.71 1.78 7.40
C ASP A 75 -6.51 0.68 8.13
N PRO A 76 -6.30 0.48 9.45
CA PRO A 76 -7.01 -0.53 10.24
C PRO A 76 -8.53 -0.47 10.14
N GLU A 77 -9.09 0.73 9.99
CA GLU A 77 -10.54 0.98 9.91
C GLU A 77 -11.13 0.68 8.52
N THR A 78 -10.28 0.26 7.57
CA THR A 78 -10.76 -0.13 6.25
C THR A 78 -11.55 -1.43 6.34
N PHE A 79 -12.64 -1.53 5.57
CA PHE A 79 -13.38 -2.76 5.37
C PHE A 79 -13.31 -3.15 3.89
N ILE A 80 -13.10 -4.43 3.61
CA ILE A 80 -13.29 -4.98 2.26
C ILE A 80 -14.52 -5.89 2.29
N ASP A 81 -15.40 -5.71 1.30
CA ASP A 81 -16.62 -6.51 1.14
C ASP A 81 -16.47 -7.61 0.06
N ARG A 82 -15.37 -7.54 -0.69
CA ARG A 82 -14.99 -8.44 -1.77
C ARG A 82 -13.50 -8.31 -2.06
N PHE A 83 -12.96 -9.24 -2.86
CA PHE A 83 -11.59 -9.14 -3.36
C PHE A 83 -11.39 -7.82 -4.14
N PRO A 84 -10.42 -6.96 -3.78
CA PRO A 84 -10.27 -5.64 -4.40
C PRO A 84 -9.55 -5.75 -5.76
N VAL A 85 -10.33 -6.10 -6.79
CA VAL A 85 -9.85 -6.36 -8.17
C VAL A 85 -9.06 -5.19 -8.75
N VAL A 86 -9.36 -3.95 -8.34
CA VAL A 86 -8.66 -2.75 -8.82
C VAL A 86 -7.14 -2.87 -8.67
N PHE A 87 -6.64 -3.30 -7.50
CA PHE A 87 -5.20 -3.42 -7.24
C PHE A 87 -4.53 -4.52 -8.06
N SER A 88 -5.29 -5.49 -8.56
CA SER A 88 -4.75 -6.53 -9.46
C SER A 88 -4.56 -6.06 -10.90
N ARG A 89 -5.08 -4.87 -11.25
CA ARG A 89 -5.06 -4.31 -12.60
C ARG A 89 -4.16 -3.08 -12.73
N ILE A 90 -3.60 -2.59 -11.63
CA ILE A 90 -2.71 -1.43 -11.64
C ILE A 90 -1.36 -1.84 -12.22
N ASP A 91 -0.98 -1.20 -13.32
CA ASP A 91 0.40 -1.16 -13.84
C ASP A 91 0.95 0.26 -13.67
N ALA A 92 1.37 0.56 -12.44
CA ALA A 92 1.92 1.84 -12.04
C ALA A 92 2.96 1.61 -10.94
N ASP A 93 3.81 2.61 -10.71
CA ASP A 93 4.80 2.60 -9.64
C ASP A 93 4.14 2.95 -8.31
N PHE A 94 3.16 3.86 -8.35
CA PHE A 94 2.41 4.32 -7.20
C PHE A 94 0.93 4.51 -7.54
N ALA A 95 0.03 4.21 -6.61
CA ALA A 95 -1.36 4.63 -6.73
C ALA A 95 -1.95 5.05 -5.38
N ALA A 96 -2.83 6.06 -5.41
CA ALA A 96 -3.55 6.52 -4.24
C ALA A 96 -4.85 7.22 -4.65
N ARG A 97 -5.73 7.52 -3.69
CA ARG A 97 -6.81 8.48 -3.93
C ARG A 97 -6.28 9.91 -3.77
N ARG A 98 -6.80 10.84 -4.55
CA ARG A 98 -6.61 12.28 -4.34
C ARG A 98 -7.77 12.84 -3.52
N LYS A 99 -7.45 13.76 -2.60
CA LYS A 99 -8.44 14.61 -1.94
C LYS A 99 -8.70 15.85 -2.81
N GLU A 100 -9.83 16.49 -2.57
CA GLU A 100 -10.05 17.87 -3.04
C GLU A 100 -8.88 18.76 -2.57
N GLY A 101 -8.37 19.61 -3.46
CA GLY A 101 -7.18 20.41 -3.21
C GLY A 101 -5.84 19.72 -3.53
N GLY A 102 -5.86 18.49 -4.05
CA GLY A 102 -4.67 17.83 -4.61
C GLY A 102 -3.81 17.05 -3.61
N ALA A 103 -4.18 17.03 -2.33
CA ALA A 103 -3.51 16.21 -1.32
C ALA A 103 -3.71 14.71 -1.59
N ILE A 104 -2.76 13.89 -1.13
CA ILE A 104 -2.86 12.43 -1.23
C ILE A 104 -3.68 11.91 -0.04
N HIS A 105 -4.66 11.05 -0.32
CA HIS A 105 -5.34 10.29 0.72
C HIS A 105 -4.44 9.14 1.16
N THR A 106 -4.04 9.14 2.43
CA THR A 106 -3.04 8.18 2.96
C THR A 106 -3.60 6.83 3.42
N GLY A 107 -4.91 6.61 3.24
CA GLY A 107 -5.57 5.33 3.52
C GLY A 107 -5.22 4.21 2.54
N PRO A 108 -5.86 4.11 1.35
CA PRO A 108 -5.41 3.15 0.35
C PRO A 108 -4.21 3.72 -0.42
N LEU A 109 -3.06 3.09 -0.25
CA LEU A 109 -1.85 3.39 -1.03
C LEU A 109 -1.35 2.10 -1.69
N TYR A 110 -1.01 2.15 -2.97
CA TYR A 110 -0.42 1.06 -3.73
C TYR A 110 1.01 1.42 -4.12
N PHE A 111 1.92 0.46 -3.96
CA PHE A 111 3.30 0.55 -4.39
C PHE A 111 3.62 -0.65 -5.29
N GLY A 112 3.93 -0.38 -6.56
CA GLY A 112 4.43 -1.38 -7.49
C GLY A 112 5.82 -1.88 -7.09
N LYS A 113 6.40 -2.81 -7.84
CA LYS A 113 7.74 -3.38 -7.56
C LYS A 113 8.87 -2.79 -8.40
N SER A 114 8.66 -1.61 -9.00
CA SER A 114 9.68 -0.92 -9.78
C SER A 114 10.71 -0.20 -8.90
N GLU A 115 11.84 0.17 -9.49
CA GLU A 115 12.85 1.00 -8.85
C GLU A 115 12.29 2.37 -8.42
N ALA A 116 11.42 2.96 -9.24
CA ALA A 116 10.75 4.22 -8.93
C ALA A 116 9.85 4.12 -7.69
N ALA A 117 9.12 3.01 -7.52
CA ALA A 117 8.34 2.76 -6.32
C ALA A 117 9.23 2.61 -5.08
N GLY A 118 10.38 1.93 -5.22
CA GLY A 118 11.40 1.83 -4.17
C GLY A 118 11.96 3.20 -3.79
N ALA A 119 12.31 4.04 -4.77
CA ALA A 119 12.81 5.40 -4.55
C ALA A 119 11.76 6.29 -3.85
N LEU A 120 10.48 6.14 -4.18
CA LEU A 120 9.39 6.81 -3.49
C LEU A 120 9.29 6.38 -2.02
N LEU A 121 9.37 5.09 -1.74
CA LEU A 121 9.36 4.57 -0.37
C LEU A 121 10.57 5.08 0.44
N ASP A 122 11.75 5.09 -0.16
CA ASP A 122 12.95 5.64 0.47
C ASP A 122 12.81 7.13 0.79
N ALA A 123 12.26 7.91 -0.15
CA ALA A 123 12.00 9.34 0.05
C ALA A 123 10.93 9.57 1.11
N TRP A 124 9.85 8.77 1.12
CA TRP A 124 8.82 8.86 2.14
C TRP A 124 9.36 8.56 3.53
N VAL A 125 10.20 7.53 3.69
CA VAL A 125 10.84 7.21 4.98
C VAL A 125 11.74 8.35 5.46
N ARG A 126 12.56 8.93 4.57
CA ARG A 126 13.40 10.08 4.94
C ARG A 126 12.54 11.25 5.42
N ASN A 127 11.56 11.65 4.62
CA ASN A 127 10.67 12.77 4.97
C ASN A 127 9.88 12.49 6.26
N ALA A 128 9.42 11.26 6.48
CA ALA A 128 8.67 10.90 7.69
C ALA A 128 9.50 11.02 8.98
N ARG A 129 10.83 10.83 8.89
CA ARG A 129 11.76 11.05 10.00
C ARG A 129 12.12 12.53 10.18
N ASP A 130 12.27 13.25 9.07
CA ASP A 130 12.66 14.67 9.11
C ASP A 130 11.51 15.59 9.52
N TYR A 131 10.25 15.18 9.29
CA TYR A 131 9.06 16.01 9.49
C TYR A 131 8.35 15.72 10.83
N LEU A 132 9.06 15.13 11.80
CA LEU A 132 8.53 15.01 13.16
C LEU A 132 8.10 16.41 13.63
N ASP A 133 6.83 16.53 14.04
CA ASP A 133 6.19 17.77 14.49
C ASP A 133 5.97 18.87 13.43
N SER A 134 6.02 18.51 12.14
CA SER A 134 5.67 19.42 11.03
C SER A 134 4.22 19.24 10.57
N SER A 135 3.62 20.29 10.01
CA SER A 135 2.34 20.21 9.27
C SER A 135 2.49 19.69 7.83
N ARG A 136 3.72 19.40 7.40
CA ARG A 136 4.03 18.89 6.06
C ARG A 136 3.58 17.45 5.89
N ASP A 137 3.12 17.11 4.68
CA ASP A 137 2.81 15.74 4.30
C ASP A 137 4.07 15.08 3.68
N PRO A 138 4.73 14.15 4.39
CA PRO A 138 5.98 13.56 3.93
C PRO A 138 5.82 12.71 2.65
N LEU A 139 4.64 12.11 2.43
CA LEU A 139 4.37 11.31 1.24
C LEU A 139 4.09 12.22 0.04
N LEU A 140 3.31 13.29 0.23
CA LEU A 140 3.04 14.25 -0.83
C LEU A 140 4.33 14.91 -1.33
N ASP A 141 5.22 15.31 -0.42
CA ASP A 141 6.48 15.94 -0.79
C ASP A 141 7.42 14.97 -1.51
N ALA A 142 7.48 13.71 -1.07
CA ALA A 142 8.23 12.66 -1.76
C ALA A 142 7.68 12.39 -3.17
N TRP A 143 6.35 12.30 -3.29
CA TRP A 143 5.67 12.10 -4.56
C TRP A 143 5.88 13.27 -5.51
N ASN A 144 5.75 14.51 -5.02
CA ASN A 144 5.99 15.72 -5.80
C ASN A 144 7.41 15.72 -6.38
N LEU A 145 8.42 15.49 -5.54
CA LEU A 145 9.82 15.49 -5.97
C LEU A 145 10.07 14.51 -7.13
N LEU A 146 9.64 13.25 -6.97
CA LEU A 146 9.89 12.19 -7.95
C LEU A 146 9.03 12.33 -9.22
N SER A 147 7.81 12.85 -9.08
CA SER A 147 6.94 13.10 -10.23
C SER A 147 7.49 14.22 -11.12
N HIS A 148 8.06 15.27 -10.53
CA HIS A 148 8.69 16.37 -11.29
C HIS A 148 9.96 15.94 -12.02
N GLN A 149 10.66 14.91 -11.53
CA GLN A 149 11.81 14.31 -12.20
C GLN A 149 11.42 13.39 -13.38
N GLY A 150 10.13 13.14 -13.59
CA GLY A 150 9.63 12.28 -14.68
C GLY A 150 9.77 10.78 -14.42
N SER A 151 10.22 10.39 -13.22
CA SER A 151 10.60 9.00 -12.92
C SER A 151 9.46 8.14 -12.37
N LEU A 152 8.27 8.71 -12.10
CA LEU A 152 7.21 8.04 -11.35
C LEU A 152 5.89 7.96 -12.12
N ARG A 153 5.50 6.75 -12.55
CA ARG A 153 4.17 6.46 -13.12
C ARG A 153 3.16 6.32 -12.00
N SER A 154 2.22 7.27 -11.93
CA SER A 154 1.19 7.30 -10.89
C SER A 154 -0.19 6.97 -11.45
N PHE A 155 -0.97 6.21 -10.68
CA PHE A 155 -2.39 5.96 -10.95
C PHE A 155 -3.25 6.57 -9.85
N TRP A 156 -4.32 7.28 -10.21
CA TRP A 156 -5.25 7.83 -9.22
C TRP A 156 -6.47 6.92 -9.09
N LEU A 157 -6.65 6.40 -7.89
CA LEU A 157 -7.81 5.59 -7.53
C LEU A 157 -9.08 6.46 -7.57
N PRO A 158 -10.24 5.87 -7.94
CA PRO A 158 -11.52 6.56 -7.93
C PRO A 158 -11.97 6.97 -6.52
#